data_AF-A0AAU2K092-F1
#
_entry.id   AF-A0AAU2K092-F1
#
_cell.length_a   1.000
_cell.length_b   1.000
_cell.length_c   1.000
_cell.angle_alpha   90.00
_cell.angle_beta   90.00
_cell.angle_gamma   90.00
#
_symmetry.space_group_name_H-M   'P 1'
#
loop_
_entity.id
_entity.type
_entity.pdbx_description
1 polymer ?
#
loop_
_entity_poly.entity_id
_entity_poly.type
_entity_poly.pdbx_seq_one_letter_code
_entity_poly.pdbx_strand_id
1 'polypeptide(L)'
;MHDPRWREVWAGYAHLTTPLRERGMVCDVQYGMSAWLVYAWPPGHDSVVIIGAQGGWLVTHETPAEDRTSMTVLYDSTTSVTPSDLRDVGPLLSAIDALLARLPRTPSASAAAGVQVAGVHAPSPAARGTRSR
;
A
#
# COMPACT_ATOMS: atom_id res chain seq x y z
N MET A 1 13.66 24.34 3.09
CA MET A 1 14.41 23.19 2.56
C MET A 1 13.77 22.79 1.23
N HIS A 2 14.19 23.41 0.12
CA HIS A 2 13.69 23.10 -1.23
C HIS A 2 14.89 23.02 -2.17
N ASP A 3 15.64 21.93 -2.09
CA ASP A 3 16.67 21.64 -3.09
C ASP A 3 15.97 21.17 -4.37
N PRO A 4 16.00 21.91 -5.49
CA PRO A 4 15.25 21.54 -6.70
C PRO A 4 15.57 20.14 -7.24
N ARG A 5 16.71 19.55 -6.86
CA ARG A 5 17.11 18.20 -7.26
C ARG A 5 16.16 17.11 -6.77
N TRP A 6 15.43 17.31 -5.67
CA TRP A 6 14.46 16.29 -5.23
C TRP A 6 13.36 16.06 -6.27
N ARG A 7 12.97 17.11 -7.02
CA ARG A 7 11.94 16.98 -8.09
C ARG A 7 12.47 16.21 -9.28
N GLU A 8 13.72 16.47 -9.67
CA GLU A 8 14.39 15.79 -10.77
C GLU A 8 14.59 14.30 -10.46
N VAL A 9 15.05 14.00 -9.24
CA VAL A 9 15.16 12.63 -8.75
C VAL A 9 13.79 11.95 -8.74
N TRP A 10 12.77 12.59 -8.16
CA TRP A 10 11.43 12.02 -8.12
C TRP A 10 10.88 11.72 -9.51
N ALA A 11 11.08 12.63 -10.46
CA ALA A 11 10.70 12.44 -11.86
C ALA A 11 11.43 11.25 -12.49
N GLY A 12 12.73 11.07 -12.17
CA GLY A 12 13.51 9.91 -12.59
C GLY A 12 12.90 8.58 -12.14
N TYR A 13 12.27 8.54 -10.96
CA TYR A 13 11.61 7.35 -10.39
C TYR A 13 10.11 7.24 -10.73
N ALA A 14 9.58 8.06 -11.63
CA ALA A 14 8.16 8.02 -11.99
C ALA A 14 7.71 6.66 -12.56
N HIS A 15 8.59 5.98 -13.30
CA HIS A 15 8.35 4.65 -13.88
C HIS A 15 8.16 3.55 -12.83
N LEU A 16 8.64 3.75 -11.60
CA LEU A 16 8.38 2.89 -10.45
C LEU A 16 7.25 3.43 -9.59
N THR A 17 7.33 4.70 -9.18
CA THR A 17 6.40 5.25 -8.19
C THR A 17 4.97 5.36 -8.71
N THR A 18 4.76 5.55 -10.02
CA THR A 18 3.41 5.58 -10.63
C THR A 18 2.69 4.23 -10.49
N PRO A 19 3.23 3.11 -11.02
CA PRO A 19 2.55 1.82 -10.89
C PRO A 19 2.41 1.34 -9.43
N LEU A 20 3.32 1.73 -8.53
CA LEU A 20 3.20 1.40 -7.10
C LEU A 20 2.04 2.17 -6.44
N ARG A 21 1.85 3.45 -6.80
CA ARG A 21 0.72 4.27 -6.33
C ARG A 21 -0.61 3.80 -6.89
N GLU A 22 -0.64 3.32 -8.14
CA GLU A 22 -1.84 2.70 -8.72
C GLU A 22 -2.29 1.45 -7.94
N ARG A 23 -1.36 0.77 -7.25
CA ARG A 23 -1.63 -0.34 -6.32
C ARG A 23 -2.04 0.13 -4.92
N GLY A 24 -2.21 1.43 -4.70
CA GLY A 24 -2.59 2.02 -3.43
C GLY A 24 -1.44 2.19 -2.43
N MET A 25 -0.18 2.02 -2.87
CA MET A 25 0.96 2.22 -1.98
C MET A 25 1.32 3.70 -1.84
N VAL A 26 1.72 4.08 -0.63
CA VAL A 26 2.40 5.37 -0.40
C VAL A 26 3.86 5.18 -0.79
N CYS A 27 4.44 6.12 -1.54
CA CYS A 27 5.82 6.02 -1.99
C CYS A 27 6.64 7.23 -1.57
N ASP A 28 7.89 6.98 -1.18
CA ASP A 28 8.91 7.98 -0.94
C ASP A 28 10.22 7.63 -1.63
N VAL A 29 11.00 8.65 -1.99
CA VAL A 29 12.31 8.48 -2.64
C VAL A 29 13.36 9.17 -1.79
N GLN A 30 14.27 8.39 -1.21
CA GLN A 30 15.29 8.90 -0.30
C GLN A 30 16.68 8.43 -0.73
N TYR A 31 17.68 9.26 -0.43
CA TYR A 31 19.08 8.89 -0.61
C TYR A 31 19.58 8.19 0.65
N GLY A 32 20.04 6.96 0.52
CA GLY A 32 20.51 6.13 1.63
C GLY A 32 21.37 4.97 1.12
N MET A 33 22.27 4.45 1.96
CA MET A 33 23.15 3.32 1.58
C MET A 33 23.92 3.58 0.26
N SER A 34 24.35 4.83 0.05
CA SER A 34 25.06 5.31 -1.14
C SER A 34 24.28 5.25 -2.46
N ALA A 35 22.95 5.03 -2.41
CA ALA A 35 22.08 4.97 -3.57
C ALA A 35 20.75 5.70 -3.32
N TRP A 36 19.99 5.96 -4.39
CA TRP A 36 18.60 6.38 -4.27
C TRP A 36 17.71 5.15 -4.14
N LEU A 37 16.85 5.17 -3.13
CA LEU A 37 15.97 4.07 -2.74
C LEU A 37 14.53 4.53 -2.84
N VAL A 38 13.66 3.66 -3.36
CA VAL A 38 12.21 3.87 -3.30
C VAL A 38 11.67 3.08 -2.13
N TYR A 39 11.04 3.77 -1.20
CA TYR A 39 10.28 3.19 -0.10
C TYR A 39 8.82 3.16 -0.50
N ALA A 40 8.15 2.03 -0.31
CA ALA A 40 6.74 1.88 -0.60
C ALA A 40 6.03 1.18 0.56
N TRP A 41 4.98 1.81 1.10
CA TRP A 41 4.20 1.26 2.21
C TRP A 41 2.90 0.65 1.68
N PRO A 42 2.68 -0.66 1.89
CA PRO A 42 1.42 -1.30 1.55
C PRO A 42 0.25 -0.70 2.35
N PRO A 43 -0.93 -0.57 1.73
CA PRO A 43 -2.08 0.08 2.37
C PRO A 43 -2.54 -0.68 3.61
N GLY A 44 -2.60 0.01 4.76
CA GLY A 44 -3.09 -0.58 6.01
C GLY A 44 -2.15 -1.58 6.67
N HIS A 45 -0.87 -1.59 6.28
CA HIS A 45 0.15 -2.44 6.89
C HIS A 45 1.30 -1.58 7.43
N ASP A 46 1.72 -1.88 8.65
CA ASP A 46 2.94 -1.35 9.22
C ASP A 46 4.13 -2.16 8.70
N SER A 47 4.41 -2.07 7.41
CA SER A 47 5.53 -2.73 6.75
C SER A 47 5.99 -1.88 5.57
N VAL A 48 7.21 -2.09 5.08
CA VAL A 48 7.77 -1.31 3.99
C VAL A 48 8.41 -2.22 2.95
N VAL A 49 8.21 -1.87 1.68
CA VAL A 49 8.93 -2.43 0.54
C VAL A 49 10.02 -1.44 0.16
N ILE A 50 11.27 -1.89 0.15
CA ILE A 50 12.43 -1.06 -0.21
C ILE A 50 12.96 -1.55 -1.54
N ILE A 51 13.08 -0.63 -2.50
CA ILE A 51 13.54 -0.91 -3.87
C ILE A 51 14.84 -0.13 -4.10
N GLY A 52 15.93 -0.85 -4.29
CA GLY A 52 17.25 -0.29 -4.60
C GLY A 52 17.71 -0.65 -6.01
N ALA A 53 18.42 0.27 -6.66
CA ALA A 53 19.11 0.03 -7.93
C ALA A 53 20.63 -0.03 -7.69
N GLN A 54 21.22 -1.23 -7.71
CA GLN A 54 22.67 -1.45 -7.59
C GLN A 54 23.15 -2.50 -8.60
N GLY A 55 23.33 -2.09 -9.85
CA GLY A 55 23.66 -3.04 -10.94
C GLY A 55 22.50 -3.98 -11.33
N GLY A 56 21.33 -3.77 -10.73
CA GLY A 56 20.09 -4.51 -10.88
C GLY A 56 19.07 -3.99 -9.87
N TRP A 57 17.88 -4.58 -9.84
CA TRP A 57 16.86 -4.26 -8.84
C TRP A 57 16.98 -5.22 -7.66
N LEU A 58 17.03 -4.66 -6.46
CA LEU A 58 16.82 -5.42 -5.22
C LEU A 58 15.56 -4.89 -4.56
N VAL A 59 14.60 -5.79 -4.31
CA VAL A 59 13.35 -5.49 -3.62
C VAL A 59 13.30 -6.30 -2.35
N THR A 60 13.23 -5.61 -1.22
CA THR A 60 13.05 -6.23 0.10
C THR A 60 11.73 -5.80 0.71
N HIS A 61 11.15 -6.67 1.52
CA HIS A 61 10.02 -6.39 2.39
C HIS A 61 10.48 -6.46 3.83
N GLU A 62 10.33 -5.36 4.55
CA GLU A 62 10.65 -5.23 5.96
C GLU A 62 9.37 -5.14 6.76
N THR A 63 9.25 -6.00 7.77
CA THR A 63 8.15 -6.00 8.73
C THR A 63 8.71 -5.76 10.13
N PRO A 64 8.33 -4.67 10.82
CA PRO A 64 8.64 -4.47 12.21
C PRO A 64 7.95 -5.56 13.05
N ALA A 65 8.69 -6.13 14.00
CA ALA A 65 8.16 -6.94 15.09
C ALA A 65 8.69 -6.36 16.41
N GLU A 66 8.05 -6.70 17.53
CA GLU A 66 8.30 -6.09 18.85
C GLU A 66 9.79 -5.99 19.22
N ASP A 67 10.59 -7.00 18.89
CA ASP A 67 12.01 -7.05 19.24
C ASP A 67 12.98 -6.91 18.04
N ARG A 68 12.49 -7.03 16.79
CA ARG A 68 13.34 -7.03 15.60
C ARG A 68 12.58 -6.76 14.31
N THR A 69 13.27 -6.16 13.33
CA THR A 69 12.75 -6.06 11.96
C THR A 69 13.08 -7.34 11.20
N SER A 70 12.06 -7.95 10.61
CA SER A 70 12.22 -9.11 9.72
C SER A 70 12.32 -8.62 8.28
N MET A 71 13.38 -8.99 7.58
CA MET A 71 13.62 -8.64 6.18
C MET A 71 13.49 -9.87 5.29
N THR A 72 12.69 -9.78 4.23
CA THR A 72 12.53 -10.81 3.21
C THR A 72 12.86 -10.23 1.84
N VAL A 73 13.70 -10.90 1.06
CA VAL A 73 13.94 -10.51 -0.35
C VAL A 73 12.76 -10.99 -1.20
N LEU A 74 12.11 -10.05 -1.91
CA LEU A 74 11.01 -10.35 -2.83
C LEU A 74 11.51 -10.58 -4.26
N TYR A 75 12.52 -9.82 -4.67
CA TYR A 75 13.07 -9.84 -6.01
C TYR A 75 14.53 -9.37 -5.98
N ASP A 76 15.40 -10.06 -6.71
CA ASP A 76 16.81 -9.71 -6.85
C ASP A 76 17.26 -9.99 -8.29
N SER A 77 17.67 -8.94 -9.00
CA SER A 77 18.31 -9.04 -10.32
C SER A 77 19.74 -8.54 -10.33
N THR A 78 20.34 -8.18 -9.19
CA THR A 78 21.69 -7.58 -9.08
C THR A 78 22.81 -8.37 -9.77
N THR A 79 22.63 -9.66 -9.99
CA THR A 79 23.61 -10.56 -10.62
C THR A 79 23.42 -10.79 -12.12
N SER A 80 22.37 -10.23 -12.75
CA SER A 80 21.90 -10.73 -14.06
C SER A 80 21.45 -9.68 -15.07
N VAL A 81 21.64 -8.37 -14.82
CA VAL A 81 21.09 -7.35 -15.73
C VAL A 81 22.10 -6.38 -16.33
N THR A 82 21.89 -6.12 -17.62
CA THR A 82 22.49 -5.00 -18.33
C THR A 82 21.73 -3.72 -17.97
N PRO A 83 22.32 -2.52 -18.11
CA PRO A 83 21.64 -1.26 -17.78
C PRO A 83 20.32 -1.03 -18.53
N SER A 84 20.08 -1.72 -19.66
CA SER A 84 18.81 -1.67 -20.39
C SER A 84 17.67 -2.39 -19.67
N ASP A 85 17.98 -3.45 -18.92
CA ASP A 85 16.99 -4.24 -18.19
C ASP A 85 16.47 -3.54 -16.93
N LEU A 86 17.19 -2.50 -16.45
CA LEU A 86 16.72 -1.67 -15.34
C LEU A 86 15.43 -0.91 -15.69
N ARG A 87 15.09 -0.71 -16.96
CA ARG A 87 13.80 -0.12 -17.34
C ARG A 87 12.64 -1.11 -17.25
N ASP A 88 12.91 -2.41 -17.29
CA ASP A 88 11.87 -3.42 -17.18
C ASP A 88 11.56 -3.68 -15.71
N VAL A 89 10.51 -3.01 -15.23
CA VAL A 89 10.02 -3.14 -13.86
C VAL A 89 8.90 -4.17 -13.74
N GLY A 90 8.49 -4.82 -14.83
CA GLY A 90 7.41 -5.80 -14.83
C GLY A 90 7.63 -6.94 -13.83
N PRO A 91 8.80 -7.61 -13.81
CA PRO A 91 9.07 -8.71 -12.89
C PRO A 91 9.03 -8.28 -11.41
N LEU A 92 9.59 -7.12 -11.08
CA LEU A 92 9.60 -6.64 -9.70
C LEU A 92 8.21 -6.22 -9.23
N LEU A 93 7.40 -5.61 -10.12
CA LEU A 93 6.01 -5.29 -9.84
C LEU A 93 5.19 -6.56 -9.59
N SER A 94 5.42 -7.62 -10.36
CA SER A 94 4.77 -8.92 -10.16
C SER A 94 5.11 -9.55 -8.80
N ALA A 95 6.36 -9.43 -8.35
CA ALA A 95 6.76 -9.88 -7.01
C ALA A 95 6.06 -9.08 -5.90
N ILE A 96 5.90 -7.77 -6.09
CA ILE A 96 5.14 -6.90 -5.19
C ILE A 96 3.65 -7.27 -5.19
N ASP A 97 3.06 -7.54 -6.35
CA ASP A 97 1.67 -7.99 -6.46
C ASP A 97 1.45 -9.31 -5.70
N ALA A 98 2.41 -10.25 -5.79
CA ALA A 98 2.38 -11.49 -5.03
C ALA A 98 2.49 -11.26 -3.51
N LEU A 99 3.32 -10.30 -3.07
CA LEU A 99 3.36 -9.87 -1.66
C LEU A 99 2.01 -9.30 -1.22
N LEU A 100 1.46 -8.36 -1.97
CA LEU A 100 0.18 -7.71 -1.65
C LEU A 100 -0.97 -8.72 -1.57
N ALA A 101 -0.96 -9.75 -2.42
CA ALA A 101 -1.93 -10.84 -2.38
C ALA A 101 -1.81 -11.74 -1.13
N ARG A 102 -0.60 -11.82 -0.54
CA ARG A 102 -0.30 -12.59 0.67
C ARG A 102 -0.57 -11.84 1.96
N LEU A 103 -0.53 -10.50 1.92
CA LEU A 103 -0.79 -9.69 3.10
C LEU A 103 -2.26 -9.87 3.56
N PRO A 104 -2.50 -10.00 4.87
CA PRO A 104 -3.86 -10.16 5.38
C PRO A 104 -4.65 -8.91 5.03
N ARG A 105 -5.74 -9.05 4.27
CA ARG A 105 -6.60 -7.90 3.97
C ARG A 105 -7.11 -7.33 5.29
N THR A 106 -6.61 -6.17 5.68
CA THR A 106 -7.23 -5.41 6.76
C THR A 106 -8.64 -5.08 6.30
N PRO A 107 -9.68 -5.31 7.13
CA PRO A 107 -11.03 -4.94 6.76
C PRO A 107 -11.02 -3.45 6.47
N SER A 108 -11.15 -3.11 5.19
CA SER A 108 -11.28 -1.75 4.74
C SER A 108 -12.47 -1.17 5.51
N ALA A 109 -12.28 -0.07 6.22
CA ALA A 109 -13.36 0.73 6.76
C ALA A 109 -14.12 1.45 5.61
N SER A 110 -14.57 0.66 4.64
CA SER A 110 -15.38 1.06 3.49
C SER A 110 -16.57 0.10 3.41
N ALA A 111 -17.28 0.01 4.53
CA ALA A 111 -18.62 -0.56 4.64
C ALA A 111 -19.37 0.17 5.77
N ALA A 112 -19.33 1.50 5.77
CA ALA A 112 -20.15 2.34 6.62
C ALA A 112 -20.90 3.37 5.76
N ALA A 113 -21.71 2.87 4.84
CA ALA A 113 -22.80 3.63 4.23
C ALA A 113 -23.98 2.73 3.87
N GLY A 114 -24.24 1.72 4.70
CA GLY A 114 -25.59 1.19 4.83
C GLY A 114 -26.38 2.16 5.69
N VAL A 115 -26.96 3.21 5.08
CA VAL A 115 -28.06 3.95 5.70
C VAL A 115 -29.21 2.96 5.87
N GLN A 116 -29.24 2.28 7.02
CA GLN A 116 -30.42 1.61 7.52
C GLN A 116 -31.22 2.70 8.23
N VAL A 117 -32.14 3.34 7.51
CA VAL A 117 -33.23 4.09 8.16
C VAL A 117 -34.12 3.05 8.83
N ALA A 118 -33.77 2.68 10.05
CA ALA A 118 -34.58 1.83 10.89
C ALA A 118 -35.75 2.66 11.45
N GLY A 119 -36.93 2.43 10.85
CA GLY A 119 -38.23 2.44 11.50
C GLY A 119 -38.63 3.65 12.34
N VAL A 120 -39.44 4.55 11.76
CA VAL A 120 -40.43 5.26 12.57
C VAL A 120 -41.60 4.30 12.81
N HIS A 121 -41.58 3.62 13.95
CA HIS A 121 -42.71 2.84 14.41
C HIS A 121 -43.78 3.82 14.89
N ALA A 122 -44.80 4.07 14.06
CA ALA A 122 -45.97 4.83 14.45
C ALA A 122 -46.78 4.00 15.48
N PRO A 123 -47.13 4.55 16.66
CA PRO A 123 -48.06 3.86 17.55
C PRO A 123 -49.47 3.87 16.92
N SER A 124 -49.98 2.67 16.66
CA SER A 124 -51.37 2.41 16.28
C SER A 124 -52.30 2.67 17.48
N PRO A 125 -53.31 3.56 17.38
CA PRO A 125 -54.33 3.66 18.42
C PRO A 125 -55.38 2.56 18.24
N ALA A 126 -55.39 1.61 19.16
CA ALA A 126 -56.41 0.58 19.28
C ALA A 126 -57.78 1.19 19.59
N ALA A 127 -58.77 0.86 18.76
CA ALA A 127 -60.18 1.08 19.03
C ALA A 127 -60.81 -0.16 19.70
N ARG A 128 -61.39 0.02 20.89
CA ARG A 128 -62.51 -0.72 21.55
C ARG A 128 -62.41 -0.44 23.06
N GLY A 129 -63.37 0.13 23.79
CA GLY A 129 -64.82 -0.01 23.72
C GLY A 129 -65.28 -0.90 24.88
N THR A 130 -65.93 -0.35 25.91
CA THR A 130 -67.16 -0.85 26.61
C THR A 130 -67.38 -0.23 28.01
N ARG A 131 -68.60 0.31 28.19
CA ARG A 131 -69.52 0.34 29.36
C ARG A 131 -68.99 0.36 30.83
N SER A 132 -69.50 1.30 31.63
CA SER A 132 -70.53 1.10 32.67
C SER A 132 -70.49 2.20 33.76
N ARG A 133 -71.56 2.96 33.98
CA ARG A 133 -72.46 2.91 35.16
C ARG A 133 -73.56 3.98 35.02
#